data_AF-A0A1I3J076-F1
#
_entry.id   AF-A0A1I3J076-F1
#
_cell.length_a   1.000
_cell.length_b   1.000
_cell.length_c   1.000
_cell.angle_alpha   90.00
_cell.angle_beta   90.00
_cell.angle_gamma   90.00
#
_symmetry.space_group_name_H-M   'P 1'
#
loop_
_entity.id
_entity.type
_entity.pdbx_description
1 polymer ?
#
loop_
_entity_poly.entity_id
_entity_poly.type
_entity_poly.pdbx_seq_one_letter_code
_entity_poly.pdbx_strand_id
1 'polypeptide(L)'
;MELLLQGYEINRPTWFYLSSLLLIAVYFRFTRIISLRNVDLLLLLSASPGLIFVDSEIPSAQSVGHTWLFVAACLFLLRLFVDPFLSRRPYLGQNLNSQGMGFLCASAFAFLMTQAITSALPDGSQETVARGAEIINRTATDPPSPDEVPSSGPTAPLLASLSLLMFQELAARVMAIVAHAAVIIGLWFVGRNLFADRNLGLAMATLYLLLPCTAYNVGEFNHVLPAALIVWAFVCFRKPIASGVLLGLACGTLTFPVVLLPIWAVFYGRRGAGKFALALSCVAVVLIGSFAMTSTDSESFVQKTVGSVNVALSALSGVQNHTGFWGEMGYLSVYRLPVMVAYFIMLTIMTIWPKDRTVEVLLAQSTAAIVGTQLWYTPEGGVYVLWYLPLMLMVVFRPRLIHLRAPSFPEHNAEAGNVSPGKPRQPSFGARPGSTRNVQLFR
;
A
#
# COMPACT_ATOMS: atom_id res chain seq x y z
N MET A 1 -33.11 8.76 -1.08
CA MET A 1 -32.19 7.87 -0.34
C MET A 1 -32.71 7.57 1.06
N GLU A 2 -33.14 8.58 1.80
CA GLU A 2 -33.63 8.45 3.19
C GLU A 2 -34.81 7.48 3.38
N LEU A 3 -35.71 7.35 2.40
CA LEU A 3 -36.86 6.42 2.49
C LEU A 3 -36.51 4.94 2.23
N LEU A 4 -35.40 4.67 1.52
CA LEU A 4 -34.94 3.30 1.20
C LEU A 4 -33.83 2.82 2.14
N LEU A 5 -33.08 3.76 2.75
CA LEU A 5 -31.97 3.49 3.66
C LEU A 5 -32.32 3.81 5.12
N GLN A 6 -33.59 3.96 5.45
CA GLN A 6 -34.03 4.29 6.80
C GLN A 6 -33.59 3.18 7.77
N GLY A 7 -32.71 3.51 8.73
CA GLY A 7 -32.15 2.55 9.69
C GLY A 7 -31.02 1.67 9.14
N TYR A 8 -30.45 2.00 7.97
CA TYR A 8 -29.28 1.28 7.46
C TYR A 8 -28.02 1.65 8.26
N GLU A 9 -27.70 0.80 9.24
CA GLU A 9 -26.42 0.84 9.95
C GLU A 9 -25.73 -0.53 9.86
N ILE A 10 -24.53 -0.54 9.27
CA ILE A 10 -23.67 -1.71 9.34
C ILE A 10 -22.90 -1.65 10.66
N ASN A 11 -23.39 -2.35 11.67
CA ASN A 11 -22.65 -2.51 12.91
C ASN A 11 -21.38 -3.36 12.67
N ARG A 12 -20.23 -2.96 13.24
CA ARG A 12 -18.91 -3.58 13.04
C ARG A 12 -18.89 -5.09 13.36
N PRO A 13 -19.46 -5.59 14.47
CA PRO A 13 -19.54 -7.02 14.76
C PRO A 13 -20.46 -7.77 13.79
N THR A 14 -21.58 -7.17 13.37
CA THR A 14 -22.49 -7.80 12.40
C THR A 14 -21.78 -8.02 11.06
N TRP A 15 -21.06 -7.00 10.58
CA TRP A 15 -20.24 -7.14 9.37
C TRP A 15 -19.14 -8.17 9.56
N PHE A 16 -18.46 -8.18 10.71
CA PHE A 16 -17.44 -9.17 11.03
C PHE A 16 -17.94 -10.61 10.83
N TYR A 17 -19.06 -10.96 11.46
CA TYR A 17 -19.60 -12.32 11.39
C TYR A 17 -20.05 -12.70 9.98
N LEU A 18 -20.85 -11.83 9.33
CA LEU A 18 -21.38 -12.11 8.00
C LEU A 18 -20.28 -12.18 6.94
N SER A 19 -19.36 -11.22 6.95
CA SER A 19 -18.25 -11.19 5.99
C SER A 19 -17.25 -12.32 6.23
N SER A 20 -16.96 -12.69 7.48
CA SER A 20 -16.07 -13.83 7.78
C SER A 20 -16.65 -15.15 7.28
N LEU A 21 -17.94 -15.41 7.50
CA LEU A 21 -18.62 -16.59 6.98
C LEU A 21 -18.58 -16.63 5.44
N LEU A 22 -18.86 -15.50 4.81
CA LEU A 22 -18.81 -15.37 3.35
C LEU A 22 -17.39 -15.57 2.81
N LEU A 23 -16.38 -15.02 3.47
CA LEU A 23 -14.97 -15.17 3.11
C LEU A 23 -14.53 -16.63 3.21
N ILE A 24 -14.96 -17.34 4.26
CA ILE A 24 -14.72 -18.78 4.37
C ILE A 24 -15.38 -19.51 3.21
N ALA A 25 -16.66 -19.25 2.91
CA ALA A 25 -17.34 -19.90 1.80
C ALA A 25 -16.65 -19.68 0.43
N VAL A 26 -16.21 -18.44 0.16
CA VAL A 26 -15.65 -18.04 -1.15
C VAL A 26 -14.18 -18.39 -1.30
N TYR A 27 -13.35 -18.26 -0.25
CA TYR A 27 -11.89 -18.41 -0.36
C TYR A 27 -11.33 -19.63 0.36
N PHE A 28 -12.02 -20.22 1.34
CA PHE A 28 -11.49 -21.36 2.07
C PHE A 28 -11.45 -22.62 1.20
N ARG A 29 -10.37 -23.39 1.31
CA ARG A 29 -10.21 -24.66 0.60
C ARG A 29 -10.72 -25.81 1.46
N PHE A 30 -11.92 -26.28 1.19
CA PHE A 30 -12.52 -27.39 1.93
C PHE A 30 -11.85 -28.75 1.64
N THR A 31 -11.32 -28.96 0.43
CA THR A 31 -10.64 -30.22 0.06
C THR A 31 -9.29 -30.42 0.73
N ARG A 32 -8.65 -29.35 1.21
CA ARG A 32 -7.36 -29.40 1.89
C ARG A 32 -7.29 -28.30 2.94
N ILE A 33 -7.70 -28.65 4.16
CA ILE A 33 -7.83 -27.74 5.30
C ILE A 33 -6.48 -27.06 5.61
N ILE A 34 -5.40 -27.84 5.72
CA ILE A 34 -4.05 -27.32 5.96
C ILE A 34 -3.42 -26.96 4.60
N SER A 35 -3.70 -25.75 4.13
CA SER A 35 -3.10 -25.19 2.93
C SER A 35 -2.61 -23.77 3.20
N LEU A 36 -1.54 -23.35 2.52
CA LEU A 36 -0.99 -21.99 2.66
C LEU A 36 -2.07 -20.91 2.41
N ARG A 37 -2.96 -21.16 1.44
CA ARG A 37 -4.12 -20.32 1.17
C ARG A 37 -5.03 -20.14 2.39
N ASN A 38 -5.36 -21.23 3.07
CA ASN A 38 -6.23 -21.17 4.24
C ASN A 38 -5.52 -20.51 5.43
N VAL A 39 -4.21 -20.75 5.60
CA VAL A 39 -3.39 -20.06 6.60
C VAL A 39 -3.37 -18.55 6.32
N ASP A 40 -3.13 -18.14 5.08
CA ASP A 40 -3.14 -16.73 4.68
C ASP A 40 -4.51 -16.08 4.91
N LEU A 41 -5.61 -16.77 4.56
CA LEU A 41 -6.97 -16.29 4.78
C LEU A 41 -7.28 -16.14 6.28
N LEU A 42 -6.96 -17.14 7.09
CA LEU A 42 -7.17 -17.09 8.54
C LEU A 42 -6.32 -15.99 9.19
N LEU A 43 -5.09 -15.79 8.71
CA LEU A 43 -4.22 -14.74 9.18
C LEU A 43 -4.77 -13.35 8.83
N LEU A 44 -5.28 -13.14 7.62
CA LEU A 44 -5.97 -11.91 7.24
C LEU A 44 -7.22 -11.65 8.08
N LEU A 45 -8.04 -12.68 8.32
CA LEU A 45 -9.22 -12.59 9.20
C LEU A 45 -8.85 -12.29 10.65
N SER A 46 -7.70 -12.79 11.13
CA SER A 46 -7.24 -12.59 12.51
C SER A 46 -6.98 -11.13 12.86
N ALA A 47 -6.73 -10.24 11.89
CA ALA A 47 -6.58 -8.81 12.18
C ALA A 47 -7.89 -8.15 12.66
N SER A 48 -9.04 -8.66 12.23
CA SER A 48 -10.34 -8.00 12.45
C SER A 48 -10.82 -8.01 13.91
N PRO A 49 -10.73 -9.13 14.66
CA PRO A 49 -11.04 -9.12 16.10
C PRO A 49 -10.19 -8.12 16.90
N GLY A 50 -8.91 -7.98 16.55
CA GLY A 50 -8.01 -7.02 17.19
C GLY A 50 -8.51 -5.57 17.04
N LEU A 51 -8.97 -5.19 15.85
CA LEU A 51 -9.55 -3.86 15.59
C LEU A 51 -10.85 -3.63 16.36
N ILE A 52 -11.71 -4.64 16.50
CA ILE A 52 -12.93 -4.53 17.32
C ILE A 52 -12.58 -4.25 18.78
N PHE A 53 -11.54 -4.93 19.31
CA PHE A 53 -11.12 -4.73 20.69
C PHE A 53 -10.49 -3.35 20.92
N VAL A 54 -9.73 -2.83 19.97
CA VAL A 54 -9.16 -1.46 20.05
C VAL A 54 -10.26 -0.39 20.08
N ASP A 55 -11.35 -0.59 19.33
CA ASP A 55 -12.48 0.35 19.28
C ASP A 55 -13.41 0.27 20.50
N SER A 56 -13.20 -0.69 21.41
CA SER A 56 -14.06 -0.87 22.57
C SER A 56 -13.87 0.25 23.60
N GLU A 57 -14.93 0.64 24.30
CA GLU A 57 -14.87 1.64 25.38
C GLU A 57 -14.19 1.10 26.66
N ILE A 58 -13.85 -0.20 26.70
CA ILE A 58 -13.30 -0.87 27.88
C ILE A 58 -11.77 -0.87 27.78
N PRO A 59 -11.03 -0.18 28.68
CA PRO A 59 -9.57 -0.05 28.57
C PRO A 59 -8.81 -1.39 28.56
N SER A 60 -9.29 -2.39 29.32
CA SER A 60 -8.67 -3.72 29.31
C SER A 60 -8.83 -4.41 27.96
N ALA A 61 -9.97 -4.22 27.28
CA ALA A 61 -10.19 -4.79 25.96
C ALA A 61 -9.35 -4.07 24.89
N GLN A 62 -9.19 -2.73 24.97
CA GLN A 62 -8.26 -1.99 24.11
C GLN A 62 -6.84 -2.55 24.17
N SER A 63 -6.33 -2.81 25.39
CA SER A 63 -4.99 -3.37 25.58
C SER A 63 -4.80 -4.77 25.00
N VAL A 64 -5.85 -5.60 25.09
CA VAL A 64 -5.89 -6.91 24.44
C VAL A 64 -5.89 -6.74 22.93
N GLY A 65 -6.65 -5.77 22.40
CA GLY A 65 -6.70 -5.43 20.98
C GLY A 65 -5.33 -5.03 20.42
N HIS A 66 -4.64 -4.09 21.07
CA HIS A 66 -3.30 -3.67 20.66
C HIS A 66 -2.29 -4.82 20.70
N THR A 67 -2.31 -5.63 21.77
CA THR A 67 -1.46 -6.82 21.88
C THR A 67 -1.75 -7.84 20.77
N TRP A 68 -3.04 -8.07 20.48
CA TRP A 68 -3.48 -8.99 19.44
C TRP A 68 -3.00 -8.54 18.06
N LEU A 69 -3.15 -7.25 17.73
CA LEU A 69 -2.71 -6.68 16.47
C LEU A 69 -1.18 -6.70 16.33
N PHE A 70 -0.45 -6.45 17.42
CA PHE A 70 1.00 -6.57 17.45
C PHE A 70 1.45 -8.00 17.13
N VAL A 71 0.83 -9.01 17.74
CA VAL A 71 1.09 -10.43 17.46
C VAL A 71 0.72 -10.77 16.01
N ALA A 72 -0.43 -10.29 15.52
CA ALA A 72 -0.85 -10.50 14.13
C ALA A 72 0.15 -9.89 13.14
N ALA A 73 0.66 -8.68 13.40
CA ALA A 73 1.71 -8.04 12.60
C ALA A 73 3.02 -8.84 12.60
N CYS A 74 3.44 -9.39 13.75
CA CYS A 74 4.57 -10.31 13.84
C CYS A 74 4.36 -11.57 12.98
N LEU A 75 3.17 -12.17 13.02
CA LEU A 75 2.82 -13.34 12.21
C LEU A 75 2.78 -13.01 10.71
N PHE A 76 2.26 -11.85 10.32
CA PHE A 76 2.32 -11.36 8.94
C PHE A 76 3.76 -11.21 8.46
N LEU A 77 4.62 -10.60 9.28
CA LEU A 77 6.03 -10.39 8.96
C LEU A 77 6.77 -11.73 8.82
N LEU A 78 6.56 -12.66 9.76
CA LEU A 78 7.10 -14.02 9.69
C LEU A 78 6.65 -14.72 8.40
N ARG A 79 5.36 -14.65 8.06
CA ARG A 79 4.82 -15.23 6.82
C ARG A 79 5.49 -14.60 5.58
N LEU A 80 5.75 -13.29 5.59
CA LEU A 80 6.46 -12.60 4.50
C LEU A 80 7.93 -13.01 4.40
N PHE A 81 8.59 -13.38 5.50
CA PHE A 81 9.95 -13.94 5.46
C PHE A 81 9.99 -15.40 5.02
N VAL A 82 8.93 -16.18 5.28
CA VAL A 82 8.81 -17.54 4.75
C VAL A 82 8.56 -17.53 3.23
N ASP A 83 8.01 -16.43 2.72
CA ASP A 83 7.60 -16.25 1.32
C ASP A 83 8.65 -16.65 0.25
N PRO A 84 9.94 -16.28 0.37
CA PRO A 84 10.98 -16.65 -0.60
C PRO A 84 11.36 -18.13 -0.56
N PHE A 85 11.15 -18.83 0.56
CA PHE A 85 11.47 -20.25 0.72
C PHE A 85 10.44 -21.18 0.05
N LEU A 86 9.29 -20.63 -0.40
CA LEU A 86 8.23 -21.39 -1.04
C LEU A 86 8.55 -21.63 -2.53
N SER A 87 9.17 -22.77 -2.84
CA SER A 87 9.54 -23.16 -4.21
C SER A 87 8.36 -23.32 -5.17
N ARG A 88 7.18 -23.73 -4.66
CA ARG A 88 5.94 -23.87 -5.43
C ARG A 88 4.83 -23.12 -4.72
N ARG A 89 4.20 -22.16 -5.40
CA ARG A 89 3.00 -21.48 -4.88
C ARG A 89 1.74 -22.17 -5.37
N PRO A 90 0.82 -22.57 -4.47
CA PRO A 90 -0.50 -23.02 -4.88
C PRO A 90 -1.28 -21.84 -5.45
N TYR A 91 -1.95 -22.05 -6.59
CA TYR A 91 -2.86 -21.07 -7.17
C TYR A 91 -4.01 -20.78 -6.19
N LEU A 92 -4.19 -19.51 -5.83
CA LEU A 92 -5.28 -19.05 -4.97
C LEU A 92 -6.55 -18.84 -5.81
N GLY A 93 -7.14 -19.94 -6.27
CA GLY A 93 -8.45 -19.90 -6.94
C GLY A 93 -9.58 -19.72 -5.93
N GLN A 94 -10.49 -18.78 -6.18
CA GLN A 94 -11.74 -18.67 -5.41
C GLN A 94 -12.71 -19.80 -5.75
N ASN A 95 -13.64 -20.09 -4.84
CA ASN A 95 -14.66 -21.14 -5.03
C ASN A 95 -15.85 -20.63 -5.86
N LEU A 96 -16.02 -19.31 -5.99
CA LEU A 96 -17.09 -18.68 -6.76
C LEU A 96 -16.65 -18.42 -8.21
N ASN A 97 -17.58 -18.53 -9.16
CA ASN A 97 -17.28 -18.22 -10.56
C ASN A 97 -17.01 -16.71 -10.78
N SER A 98 -16.41 -16.35 -11.92
CA SER A 98 -16.00 -14.96 -12.18
C SER A 98 -17.18 -13.97 -12.23
N GLN A 99 -18.34 -14.40 -12.71
CA GLN A 99 -19.54 -13.55 -12.79
C GLN A 99 -20.10 -13.24 -11.40
N GLY A 100 -20.25 -14.25 -10.56
CA GLY A 100 -20.68 -14.11 -9.16
C GLY A 100 -19.68 -13.28 -8.35
N MET A 101 -18.39 -13.42 -8.63
CA MET A 101 -17.35 -12.57 -8.01
C MET A 101 -17.44 -11.11 -8.44
N GLY A 102 -17.78 -10.86 -9.71
CA GLY A 102 -18.00 -9.51 -10.22
C GLY A 102 -19.21 -8.85 -9.57
N PHE A 103 -20.33 -9.59 -9.47
CA PHE A 103 -21.52 -9.14 -8.75
C PHE A 103 -21.20 -8.86 -7.29
N LEU A 104 -20.58 -9.82 -6.59
CA LEU A 104 -20.23 -9.67 -5.18
C LEU A 104 -19.30 -8.48 -4.92
N CYS A 105 -18.32 -8.26 -5.79
CA CYS A 105 -17.43 -7.08 -5.73
C CYS A 105 -18.24 -5.78 -5.84
N ALA A 106 -19.12 -5.68 -6.84
CA ALA A 106 -19.92 -4.49 -7.08
C ALA A 106 -20.91 -4.22 -5.91
N SER A 107 -21.56 -5.27 -5.41
CA SER A 107 -22.47 -5.17 -4.25
C SER A 107 -21.72 -4.78 -2.98
N ALA A 108 -20.59 -5.41 -2.67
CA ALA A 108 -19.78 -5.07 -1.49
C ALA A 108 -19.27 -3.62 -1.56
N PHE A 109 -18.84 -3.17 -2.75
CA PHE A 109 -18.46 -1.78 -2.97
C PHE A 109 -19.64 -0.84 -2.72
N ALA A 110 -20.81 -1.11 -3.30
CA ALA A 110 -21.99 -0.27 -3.12
C ALA A 110 -22.39 -0.15 -1.63
N PHE A 111 -22.39 -1.25 -0.88
CA PHE A 111 -22.69 -1.23 0.55
C PHE A 111 -21.67 -0.45 1.37
N LEU A 112 -20.37 -0.69 1.16
CA LEU A 112 -19.32 0.02 1.89
C LEU A 112 -19.26 1.51 1.53
N MET A 113 -19.50 1.87 0.27
CA MET A 113 -19.56 3.28 -0.13
C MET A 113 -20.82 3.96 0.43
N THR A 114 -21.94 3.24 0.51
CA THR A 114 -23.15 3.74 1.21
C THR A 114 -22.83 4.01 2.67
N GLN A 115 -22.15 3.08 3.35
CA GLN A 115 -21.68 3.27 4.72
C GLN A 115 -20.74 4.48 4.86
N ALA A 116 -19.78 4.64 3.95
CA ALA A 116 -18.87 5.80 3.95
C ALA A 116 -19.59 7.14 3.76
N ILE A 117 -20.74 7.12 3.06
CA ILE A 117 -21.59 8.30 2.89
C ILE A 117 -22.49 8.51 4.12
N THR A 118 -23.02 7.47 4.75
CA THR A 118 -23.99 7.63 5.84
C THR A 118 -23.35 7.76 7.22
N SER A 119 -22.14 7.25 7.43
CA SER A 119 -21.47 7.30 8.72
C SER A 119 -20.96 8.70 9.07
N ALA A 120 -20.76 8.93 10.37
CA ALA A 120 -19.99 10.09 10.84
C ALA A 120 -18.60 10.09 10.19
N LEU A 121 -18.08 11.28 9.88
CA LEU A 121 -16.73 11.41 9.35
C LEU A 121 -15.73 11.15 10.49
N PRO A 122 -14.69 10.34 10.27
CA PRO A 122 -13.61 10.18 11.24
C PRO A 122 -12.85 11.50 11.48
N ASP A 123 -12.39 11.74 12.71
CA ASP A 123 -11.78 13.01 13.13
C ASP A 123 -10.58 13.41 12.25
N GLY A 124 -9.67 12.48 11.94
CA GLY A 124 -8.53 12.75 11.07
C GLY A 124 -8.92 13.14 9.64
N SER A 125 -10.01 12.55 9.11
CA SER A 125 -10.56 12.92 7.80
C SER A 125 -11.18 14.31 7.83
N GLN A 126 -11.85 14.69 8.92
CA GLN A 126 -12.42 16.03 9.10
C GLN A 126 -11.33 17.10 9.18
N GLU A 127 -10.31 16.88 10.01
CA GLU A 127 -9.18 17.80 10.17
C GLU A 127 -8.45 18.03 8.83
N THR A 128 -8.27 16.97 8.05
CA THR A 128 -7.61 17.05 6.74
C THR A 128 -8.42 17.89 5.74
N VAL A 129 -9.75 17.76 5.75
CA VAL A 129 -10.63 18.56 4.90
C VAL A 129 -10.70 20.01 5.38
N ALA A 130 -10.73 20.25 6.69
CA ALA A 130 -10.65 21.60 7.25
C ALA A 130 -9.37 22.32 6.80
N ARG A 131 -8.21 21.65 6.88
CA ARG A 131 -6.95 22.15 6.34
C ARG A 131 -6.99 22.38 4.83
N GLY A 132 -7.68 21.51 4.08
CA GLY A 132 -7.93 21.71 2.66
C GLY A 132 -8.72 22.98 2.35
N ALA A 133 -9.72 23.32 3.19
CA ALA A 133 -10.52 24.53 3.04
C ALA A 133 -9.71 25.80 3.34
N GLU A 134 -8.80 25.73 4.32
CA GLU A 134 -7.87 26.82 4.63
C GLU A 134 -6.92 27.13 3.46
N ILE A 135 -6.45 26.08 2.75
CA ILE A 135 -5.65 26.25 1.51
C ILE A 135 -6.45 27.02 0.45
N ILE A 136 -7.73 26.70 0.26
CA ILE A 136 -8.60 27.38 -0.73
C ILE A 136 -8.79 28.85 -0.35
N ASN A 137 -9.07 29.11 0.93
CA ASN A 137 -9.33 30.45 1.44
C ASN A 137 -8.05 31.28 1.63
N ARG A 138 -6.87 30.68 1.41
CA ARG A 138 -5.55 31.27 1.67
C ARG A 138 -5.44 31.82 3.09
N THR A 139 -6.10 31.15 4.03
CA THR A 139 -6.11 31.55 5.42
C THR A 139 -4.76 31.20 6.03
N ALA A 140 -4.15 32.18 6.70
CA ALA A 140 -2.99 31.97 7.53
C ALA A 140 -3.32 30.96 8.62
N THR A 141 -2.66 29.80 8.62
CA THR A 141 -2.75 28.84 9.70
C THR A 141 -1.59 29.00 10.66
N ASP A 142 -1.91 29.14 11.94
CA ASP A 142 -0.94 28.98 13.01
C ASP A 142 -0.29 27.59 12.90
N PRO A 143 1.00 27.47 13.26
CA PRO A 143 1.61 26.16 13.33
C PRO A 143 0.85 25.28 14.34
N PRO A 144 0.70 23.97 14.07
CA PRO A 144 0.13 23.05 15.05
C PRO A 144 0.92 23.18 16.35
N SER A 145 0.20 23.11 17.48
CA SER A 145 0.87 23.14 18.78
C SER A 145 1.91 22.01 18.86
N PRO A 146 3.04 22.17 19.57
CA PRO A 146 4.10 21.16 19.61
C PRO A 146 3.63 19.78 20.11
N ASP A 147 2.47 19.72 20.76
CA ASP A 147 1.85 18.50 21.27
C ASP A 147 0.82 17.88 20.31
N GLU A 148 0.44 18.57 19.23
CA GLU A 148 -0.59 18.13 18.28
C GLU A 148 0.05 17.43 17.07
N VAL A 149 -0.12 16.09 17.02
CA VAL A 149 0.37 15.28 15.91
C VAL A 149 -0.59 15.41 14.73
N PRO A 150 -0.17 15.96 13.58
CA PRO A 150 -1.06 16.11 12.44
C PRO A 150 -1.54 14.74 11.95
N SER A 151 -2.86 14.58 11.77
CA SER A 151 -3.49 13.33 11.33
C SER A 151 -3.14 12.91 9.90
N SER A 152 -2.63 13.85 9.09
CA SER A 152 -2.20 13.60 7.71
C SER A 152 -1.04 14.49 7.30
N GLY A 153 -0.28 13.99 6.33
CA GLY A 153 0.84 14.70 5.73
C GLY A 153 0.41 15.77 4.71
N PRO A 154 1.36 16.58 4.23
CA PRO A 154 1.13 17.75 3.38
C PRO A 154 0.32 17.53 2.09
N THR A 155 0.39 16.34 1.49
CA THR A 155 -0.32 16.04 0.23
C THR A 155 -1.81 15.81 0.45
N ALA A 156 -2.22 15.26 1.60
CA ALA A 156 -3.61 14.93 1.87
C ALA A 156 -4.54 16.16 1.86
N PRO A 157 -4.24 17.29 2.54
CA PRO A 157 -5.08 18.49 2.48
C PRO A 157 -5.05 19.14 1.09
N LEU A 158 -3.95 19.02 0.34
CA LEU A 158 -3.89 19.50 -1.05
C LEU A 158 -4.80 18.70 -1.99
N LEU A 159 -4.91 17.39 -1.80
CA LEU A 159 -5.86 16.58 -2.56
C LEU A 159 -7.30 16.80 -2.08
N ALA A 160 -7.49 17.01 -0.78
CA ALA A 160 -8.79 17.36 -0.22
C ALA A 160 -9.30 18.72 -0.73
N SER A 161 -8.43 19.71 -0.93
CA SER A 161 -8.81 21.01 -1.49
C SER A 161 -9.33 20.90 -2.92
N LEU A 162 -8.74 20.03 -3.75
CA LEU A 162 -9.27 19.72 -5.09
C LEU A 162 -10.68 19.11 -5.01
N SER A 163 -10.92 18.22 -4.04
CA SER A 163 -12.24 17.62 -3.81
C SER A 163 -13.26 18.65 -3.30
N LEU A 164 -12.84 19.55 -2.41
CA LEU A 164 -13.66 20.65 -1.89
C LEU A 164 -14.12 21.61 -2.99
N LEU A 165 -13.24 21.96 -3.93
CA LEU A 165 -13.60 22.82 -5.06
C LEU A 165 -14.70 22.21 -5.95
N MET A 166 -14.79 20.88 -6.00
CA MET A 166 -15.75 20.18 -6.85
C MET A 166 -17.02 19.74 -6.12
N PHE A 167 -16.90 19.36 -4.84
CA PHE A 167 -17.93 18.64 -4.09
C PHE A 167 -18.28 19.25 -2.72
N GLN A 168 -17.60 20.31 -2.30
CA GLN A 168 -17.89 21.08 -1.07
C GLN A 168 -18.08 20.16 0.16
N GLU A 169 -19.29 20.11 0.73
CA GLU A 169 -19.61 19.33 1.93
C GLU A 169 -19.41 17.81 1.76
N LEU A 170 -19.44 17.31 0.52
CA LEU A 170 -19.23 15.89 0.21
C LEU A 170 -17.77 15.53 -0.03
N ALA A 171 -16.83 16.48 0.08
CA ALA A 171 -15.44 16.29 -0.30
C ALA A 171 -14.76 15.09 0.39
N ALA A 172 -14.92 14.95 1.72
CA ALA A 172 -14.33 13.84 2.47
C ALA A 172 -14.88 12.48 2.02
N ARG A 173 -16.20 12.43 1.79
CA ARG A 173 -16.93 11.21 1.38
C ARG A 173 -16.51 10.79 -0.02
N VAL A 174 -16.42 11.76 -0.94
CA VAL A 174 -15.92 11.52 -2.30
C VAL A 174 -14.46 11.07 -2.27
N MET A 175 -13.61 11.65 -1.41
CA MET A 175 -12.22 11.22 -1.25
C MET A 175 -12.11 9.77 -0.78
N ALA A 176 -12.91 9.35 0.21
CA ALA A 176 -12.97 7.97 0.65
C ALA A 176 -13.40 7.02 -0.49
N ILE A 177 -14.46 7.39 -1.22
CA ILE A 177 -14.96 6.59 -2.37
C ILE A 177 -13.89 6.45 -3.44
N VAL A 178 -13.25 7.55 -3.83
CA VAL A 178 -12.20 7.57 -4.86
C VAL A 178 -10.98 6.77 -4.40
N ALA A 179 -10.58 6.87 -3.13
CA ALA A 179 -9.45 6.12 -2.60
C ALA A 179 -9.70 4.60 -2.65
N HIS A 180 -10.85 4.14 -2.18
CA HIS A 180 -11.21 2.71 -2.24
C HIS A 180 -11.39 2.21 -3.68
N ALA A 181 -12.04 3.00 -4.54
CA ALA A 181 -12.15 2.69 -5.97
C ALA A 181 -10.78 2.56 -6.63
N ALA A 182 -9.84 3.46 -6.30
CA ALA A 182 -8.47 3.39 -6.79
C ALA A 182 -7.74 2.13 -6.32
N VAL A 183 -7.94 1.67 -5.08
CA VAL A 183 -7.40 0.38 -4.61
C VAL A 183 -7.96 -0.79 -5.42
N ILE A 184 -9.29 -0.89 -5.57
CA ILE A 184 -9.98 -2.01 -6.23
C ILE A 184 -9.58 -2.09 -7.71
N ILE A 185 -9.62 -0.95 -8.41
CA ILE A 185 -9.22 -0.86 -9.82
C ILE A 185 -7.72 -1.18 -9.94
N GLY A 186 -6.90 -0.67 -9.02
CA GLY A 186 -5.47 -0.95 -8.95
C GLY A 186 -5.19 -2.45 -8.79
N LEU A 187 -5.83 -3.13 -7.84
CA LEU A 187 -5.70 -4.58 -7.61
C LEU A 187 -6.15 -5.39 -8.84
N TRP A 188 -7.23 -4.97 -9.51
CA TRP A 188 -7.65 -5.60 -10.76
C TRP A 188 -6.62 -5.44 -11.88
N PHE A 189 -6.04 -4.24 -12.04
CA PHE A 189 -4.96 -4.00 -13.00
C PHE A 189 -3.68 -4.74 -12.65
N VAL A 190 -3.35 -4.90 -11.36
CA VAL A 190 -2.24 -5.78 -10.93
C VAL A 190 -2.51 -7.21 -11.38
N GLY A 191 -3.70 -7.76 -11.13
CA GLY A 191 -4.06 -9.10 -11.60
C GLY A 191 -3.92 -9.24 -13.12
N ARG A 192 -4.49 -8.28 -13.87
CA ARG A 192 -4.46 -8.27 -15.33
C ARG A 192 -3.05 -8.09 -15.93
N ASN A 193 -2.31 -7.08 -15.47
CA ASN A 193 -1.06 -6.64 -16.10
C ASN A 193 0.17 -7.30 -15.49
N LEU A 194 0.17 -7.50 -14.17
CA LEU A 194 1.30 -8.05 -13.44
C LEU A 194 1.18 -9.57 -13.29
N PHE A 195 0.00 -10.10 -12.94
CA PHE A 195 -0.19 -11.53 -12.73
C PHE A 195 -0.68 -12.28 -13.97
N ALA A 196 -1.02 -11.55 -15.05
CA ALA A 196 -1.59 -12.09 -16.29
C ALA A 196 -2.90 -12.90 -16.09
N ASP A 197 -3.62 -12.68 -14.98
CA ASP A 197 -4.90 -13.32 -14.67
C ASP A 197 -5.89 -12.30 -14.10
N ARG A 198 -6.93 -12.02 -14.89
CA ARG A 198 -8.00 -11.08 -14.51
C ARG A 198 -8.84 -11.61 -13.35
N ASN A 199 -8.98 -12.94 -13.24
CA ASN A 199 -9.78 -13.55 -12.17
C ASN A 199 -9.08 -13.36 -10.82
N LEU A 200 -7.75 -13.49 -10.75
CA LEU A 200 -6.98 -13.17 -9.54
C LEU A 200 -7.08 -11.70 -9.17
N GLY A 201 -7.07 -10.80 -10.15
CA GLY A 201 -7.29 -9.36 -9.93
C GLY A 201 -8.63 -9.08 -9.28
N LEU A 202 -9.69 -9.68 -9.83
CA LEU A 202 -11.04 -9.59 -9.27
C LEU A 202 -11.12 -10.23 -7.87
N ALA A 203 -10.47 -11.38 -7.66
CA ALA A 203 -10.37 -12.04 -6.36
C ALA A 203 -9.78 -11.13 -5.28
N MET A 204 -8.63 -10.51 -5.56
CA MET A 204 -8.00 -9.59 -4.62
C MET A 204 -8.90 -8.39 -4.30
N ALA A 205 -9.53 -7.81 -5.33
CA ALA A 205 -10.41 -6.67 -5.17
C ALA A 205 -11.65 -6.99 -4.33
N THR A 206 -12.29 -8.14 -4.58
CA THR A 206 -13.44 -8.61 -3.78
C THR A 206 -13.01 -8.94 -2.35
N LEU A 207 -11.87 -9.62 -2.16
CA LEU A 207 -11.36 -9.94 -0.83
C LEU A 207 -11.04 -8.68 -0.02
N TYR A 208 -10.43 -7.67 -0.65
CA TYR A 208 -10.19 -6.36 -0.03
C TYR A 208 -11.48 -5.76 0.55
N LEU A 209 -12.55 -5.72 -0.26
CA LEU A 209 -13.84 -5.19 0.17
C LEU A 209 -14.52 -6.02 1.26
N LEU A 210 -14.39 -7.34 1.18
CA LEU A 210 -15.06 -8.23 2.13
C LEU A 210 -14.31 -8.35 3.46
N LEU A 211 -13.02 -8.01 3.53
CA LEU A 211 -12.28 -8.07 4.78
C LEU A 211 -12.88 -7.09 5.81
N PRO A 212 -13.22 -7.55 7.02
CA PRO A 212 -13.88 -6.69 8.00
C PRO A 212 -13.07 -5.44 8.37
N CYS A 213 -11.75 -5.55 8.40
CA CYS A 213 -10.85 -4.41 8.65
C CYS A 213 -11.01 -3.27 7.63
N THR A 214 -11.44 -3.55 6.40
CA THR A 214 -11.72 -2.51 5.40
C THR A 214 -13.01 -1.75 5.70
N ALA A 215 -14.01 -2.45 6.25
CA ALA A 215 -15.30 -1.86 6.56
C ALA A 215 -15.25 -0.96 7.80
N TYR A 216 -14.43 -1.31 8.80
CA TYR A 216 -14.34 -0.53 10.05
C TYR A 216 -13.84 0.90 9.81
N ASN A 217 -12.87 1.05 8.91
CA ASN A 217 -12.21 2.33 8.65
C ASN A 217 -12.53 2.84 7.24
N VAL A 218 -13.74 2.55 6.72
CA VAL A 218 -14.10 2.86 5.34
C VAL A 218 -14.06 4.36 5.03
N GLY A 219 -14.37 5.22 6.01
CA GLY A 219 -14.34 6.68 5.90
C GLY A 219 -12.97 7.33 6.12
N GLU A 220 -11.96 6.58 6.56
CA GLU A 220 -10.61 7.09 6.85
C GLU A 220 -9.74 7.14 5.60
N PHE A 221 -10.05 8.07 4.69
CA PHE A 221 -9.35 8.16 3.42
C PHE A 221 -7.84 8.43 3.57
N ASN A 222 -7.41 9.06 4.67
CA ASN A 222 -6.00 9.34 4.96
C ASN A 222 -5.12 8.08 5.02
N HIS A 223 -5.68 6.95 5.45
CA HIS A 223 -4.95 5.68 5.53
C HIS A 223 -5.06 4.84 4.24
N VAL A 224 -6.15 5.01 3.49
CA VAL A 224 -6.41 4.28 2.23
C VAL A 224 -5.66 4.89 1.05
N LEU A 225 -5.61 6.22 0.98
CA LEU A 225 -5.02 6.98 -0.12
C LEU A 225 -3.53 6.64 -0.39
N PRO A 226 -2.62 6.61 0.61
CA PRO A 226 -1.24 6.19 0.39
C PRO A 226 -1.16 4.75 -0.12
N ALA A 227 -1.96 3.84 0.43
CA ALA A 227 -1.99 2.45 -0.03
C ALA A 227 -2.45 2.34 -1.49
N ALA A 228 -3.47 3.12 -1.88
CA ALA A 228 -3.94 3.20 -3.28
C ALA A 228 -2.84 3.70 -4.22
N LEU A 229 -2.15 4.78 -3.85
CA LEU A 229 -1.03 5.33 -4.62
C LEU A 229 0.11 4.33 -4.78
N ILE A 230 0.44 3.56 -3.74
CA ILE A 230 1.47 2.51 -3.80
C ILE A 230 1.03 1.36 -4.73
N VAL A 231 -0.24 0.93 -4.68
CA VAL A 231 -0.77 -0.09 -5.61
C VAL A 231 -0.63 0.39 -7.06
N TRP A 232 -0.99 1.65 -7.35
CA TRP A 232 -0.80 2.23 -8.68
C TRP A 232 0.66 2.40 -9.06
N ALA A 233 1.56 2.65 -8.09
CA ALA A 233 3.00 2.66 -8.34
C ALA A 233 3.50 1.30 -8.82
N PHE A 234 2.94 0.19 -8.30
CA PHE A 234 3.17 -1.16 -8.81
C PHE A 234 2.55 -1.41 -10.18
N VAL A 235 1.34 -0.90 -10.46
CA VAL A 235 0.76 -0.98 -11.82
C VAL A 235 1.67 -0.30 -12.84
N CYS A 236 2.26 0.83 -12.45
CA CYS A 236 3.15 1.64 -13.26
C CYS A 236 4.64 1.26 -13.14
N PHE A 237 5.00 0.12 -12.52
CA PHE A 237 6.38 -0.19 -12.13
C PHE A 237 7.41 -0.10 -13.26
N ARG A 238 7.00 -0.30 -14.52
CA ARG A 238 7.89 -0.19 -15.69
C ARG A 238 8.31 1.25 -16.01
N LYS A 239 7.59 2.25 -15.51
CA LYS A 239 7.82 3.67 -15.75
C LYS A 239 8.33 4.34 -14.47
N PRO A 240 9.66 4.52 -14.29
CA PRO A 240 10.22 5.03 -13.03
C PRO A 240 9.70 6.42 -12.64
N ILE A 241 9.40 7.28 -13.62
CA ILE A 241 8.83 8.61 -13.35
C ILE A 241 7.41 8.48 -12.79
N ALA A 242 6.56 7.66 -13.39
CA ALA A 242 5.18 7.50 -12.93
C ALA A 242 5.12 6.87 -11.53
N SER A 243 5.89 5.81 -11.28
CA SER A 243 6.00 5.22 -9.95
C SER A 243 6.62 6.17 -8.93
N GLY A 244 7.61 6.98 -9.33
CA GLY A 244 8.21 8.01 -8.47
C GLY A 244 7.24 9.12 -8.10
N VAL A 245 6.42 9.61 -9.04
CA VAL A 245 5.36 10.59 -8.73
C VAL A 245 4.35 10.00 -7.74
N LEU A 246 3.84 8.80 -8.01
CA LEU A 246 2.84 8.16 -7.15
C LEU A 246 3.37 7.88 -5.75
N LEU A 247 4.59 7.37 -5.64
CA LEU A 247 5.21 7.10 -4.34
C LEU A 247 5.60 8.39 -3.61
N GLY A 248 6.00 9.44 -4.33
CA GLY A 248 6.24 10.76 -3.75
C GLY A 248 4.98 11.39 -3.18
N LEU A 249 3.85 11.28 -3.91
CA LEU A 249 2.54 11.70 -3.39
C LEU A 249 2.15 10.88 -2.16
N ALA A 250 2.38 9.56 -2.17
CA ALA A 250 2.12 8.70 -1.02
C ALA A 250 2.94 9.12 0.22
N CYS A 251 4.24 9.40 0.05
CA CYS A 251 5.11 9.90 1.11
C CYS A 251 4.65 11.25 1.68
N GLY A 252 4.03 12.09 0.84
CA GLY A 252 3.46 13.34 1.32
C GLY A 252 2.07 13.18 1.95
N THR A 253 1.35 12.07 1.72
CA THR A 253 0.08 11.80 2.44
C THR A 253 0.31 11.25 3.85
N LEU A 254 1.27 10.35 4.02
CA LEU A 254 1.70 9.81 5.32
C LEU A 254 3.20 9.50 5.24
N THR A 255 3.87 9.43 6.39
CA THR A 255 5.33 9.28 6.45
C THR A 255 5.82 7.86 6.17
N PHE A 256 5.01 6.83 6.45
CA PHE A 256 5.45 5.43 6.32
C PHE A 256 5.96 5.02 4.92
N PRO A 257 5.44 5.51 3.77
CA PRO A 257 5.93 5.12 2.45
C PRO A 257 7.38 5.57 2.18
N VAL A 258 7.94 6.49 2.98
CA VAL A 258 9.33 6.94 2.85
C VAL A 258 10.31 5.76 2.97
N VAL A 259 9.99 4.75 3.79
CA VAL A 259 10.83 3.55 3.95
C VAL A 259 10.93 2.72 2.67
N LEU A 260 10.02 2.92 1.71
CA LEU A 260 10.02 2.22 0.43
C LEU A 260 10.99 2.85 -0.58
N LEU A 261 11.27 4.15 -0.46
CA LEU A 261 12.15 4.88 -1.39
C LEU A 261 13.50 4.19 -1.64
N PRO A 262 14.26 3.75 -0.63
CA PRO A 262 15.54 3.07 -0.86
C PRO A 262 15.37 1.74 -1.61
N ILE A 263 14.36 0.93 -1.25
CA ILE A 263 14.09 -0.36 -1.90
C ILE A 263 13.77 -0.16 -3.38
N TRP A 264 12.93 0.83 -3.70
CA TRP A 264 12.53 1.15 -5.08
C TRP A 264 13.68 1.76 -5.89
N ALA A 265 14.52 2.59 -5.29
CA ALA A 265 15.70 3.14 -5.95
C ALA A 265 16.68 2.02 -6.36
N VAL A 266 16.93 1.04 -5.47
CA VAL A 266 17.78 -0.12 -5.78
C VAL A 266 17.15 -0.98 -6.87
N PHE A 267 15.84 -1.20 -6.83
CA PHE A 267 15.12 -1.95 -7.87
C PHE A 267 15.33 -1.35 -9.27
N TYR A 268 15.21 -0.04 -9.42
CA TYR A 268 15.40 0.64 -10.70
C TYR A 268 16.85 0.72 -11.19
N GLY A 269 17.83 0.51 -10.32
CA GLY A 269 19.26 0.61 -10.63
C GLY A 269 19.72 2.02 -11.00
N ARG A 270 21.01 2.21 -11.30
CA ARG A 270 21.66 3.54 -11.42
C ARG A 270 20.88 4.57 -12.27
N ARG A 271 20.49 4.23 -13.51
CA ARG A 271 19.82 5.19 -14.42
C ARG A 271 18.33 5.33 -14.14
N GLY A 272 17.65 4.25 -13.76
CA GLY A 272 16.24 4.29 -13.42
C GLY A 272 16.00 5.03 -12.11
N ALA A 273 16.90 4.85 -11.13
CA ALA A 273 16.90 5.56 -9.85
C ALA A 273 17.03 7.06 -10.05
N GLY A 274 17.85 7.55 -10.99
CA GLY A 274 17.92 8.98 -11.31
C GLY A 274 16.58 9.57 -11.77
N LYS A 275 15.87 8.87 -12.68
CA LYS A 275 14.54 9.30 -13.15
C LYS A 275 13.49 9.25 -12.04
N PHE A 276 13.55 8.22 -11.21
CA PHE A 276 12.68 8.05 -10.05
C PHE A 276 12.93 9.14 -8.99
N ALA A 277 14.20 9.43 -8.66
CA ALA A 277 14.60 10.49 -7.75
C ALA A 277 14.23 11.89 -8.27
N LEU A 278 14.36 12.13 -9.57
CA LEU A 278 13.89 13.38 -10.19
C LEU A 278 12.38 13.56 -10.01
N ALA A 279 11.59 12.50 -10.22
CA ALA A 279 10.15 12.54 -10.02
C ALA A 279 9.78 12.83 -8.56
N LEU A 280 10.44 12.16 -7.60
CA LEU A 280 10.26 12.42 -6.17
C LEU A 280 10.61 13.87 -5.80
N SER A 281 11.73 14.38 -6.32
CA SER A 281 12.18 15.74 -6.08
C SER A 281 11.20 16.77 -6.64
N CYS A 282 10.66 16.52 -7.84
CA CYS A 282 9.65 17.38 -8.45
C CYS A 282 8.37 17.43 -7.60
N VAL A 283 7.88 16.28 -7.13
CA VAL A 283 6.72 16.24 -6.21
C VAL A 283 7.02 16.98 -4.91
N ALA A 284 8.20 16.75 -4.31
CA ALA A 284 8.59 17.46 -3.10
C ALA A 284 8.62 18.98 -3.30
N VAL A 285 9.19 19.47 -4.42
CA VAL A 285 9.22 20.90 -4.75
C VAL A 285 7.82 21.46 -4.94
N VAL A 286 6.91 20.74 -5.61
CA VAL A 286 5.51 21.18 -5.78
C VAL A 286 4.80 21.26 -4.44
N LEU A 287 4.98 20.28 -3.56
CA LEU A 287 4.38 20.29 -2.23
C LEU A 287 4.95 21.45 -1.40
N ILE A 288 6.27 21.58 -1.31
CA ILE A 288 6.95 22.68 -0.59
C ILE A 288 6.51 24.04 -1.15
N GLY A 289 6.43 24.18 -2.47
CA GLY A 289 5.97 25.40 -3.13
C GLY A 289 4.51 25.73 -2.80
N SER A 290 3.63 24.73 -2.77
CA SER A 290 2.24 24.93 -2.34
C SER A 290 2.17 25.43 -0.90
N PHE A 291 2.99 24.89 0.00
CA PHE A 291 3.02 25.35 1.40
C PHE A 291 3.62 26.75 1.55
N ALA A 292 4.66 27.08 0.79
CA ALA A 292 5.25 28.42 0.79
C ALA A 292 4.22 29.50 0.41
N MET A 293 3.24 29.16 -0.44
CA MET A 293 2.16 30.08 -0.83
C MET A 293 1.03 30.17 0.21
N THR A 294 0.96 29.27 1.20
CA THR A 294 -0.07 29.25 2.25
C THR A 294 0.48 29.59 3.64
N SER A 295 1.80 29.62 3.82
CA SER A 295 2.46 30.03 5.08
C SER A 295 2.59 31.55 5.17
N THR A 296 2.18 32.13 6.29
CA THR A 296 2.36 33.55 6.59
C THR A 296 3.75 33.91 7.10
N ASP A 297 4.47 32.97 7.73
CA ASP A 297 5.76 33.21 8.38
C ASP A 297 6.80 32.15 8.01
N SER A 298 8.07 32.55 8.07
CA SER A 298 9.20 31.64 7.84
C SER A 298 9.25 30.48 8.86
N GLU A 299 8.82 30.71 10.10
CA GLU A 299 8.72 29.68 11.14
C GLU A 299 7.57 28.70 10.88
N SER A 300 6.39 29.18 10.46
CA SER A 300 5.25 28.31 10.12
C SER A 300 5.50 27.50 8.84
N PHE A 301 6.28 28.04 7.89
CA PHE A 301 6.77 27.30 6.73
C PHE A 301 7.72 26.17 7.12
N VAL A 302 8.71 26.45 7.97
CA VAL A 302 9.66 25.44 8.46
C VAL A 302 8.92 24.38 9.27
N GLN A 303 8.00 24.75 10.16
CA GLN A 303 7.24 23.76 10.94
C GLN A 303 6.27 22.93 10.10
N LYS A 304 5.64 23.47 9.05
CA LYS A 304 4.77 22.67 8.15
C LYS A 304 5.58 21.71 7.27
N THR A 305 6.77 22.14 6.82
CA THR A 305 7.67 21.33 5.99
C THR A 305 8.42 20.27 6.81
N VAL A 306 9.00 20.69 7.94
CA VAL A 306 9.76 19.85 8.86
C VAL A 306 8.84 19.07 9.78
N GLY A 307 7.57 19.46 9.99
CA GLY A 307 6.62 18.76 10.86
C GLY A 307 6.41 17.30 10.48
N SER A 308 6.35 16.98 9.19
CA SER A 308 6.29 15.59 8.71
C SER A 308 7.57 14.77 9.04
N VAL A 309 8.73 15.43 9.02
CA VAL A 309 10.03 14.89 9.43
C VAL A 309 10.13 14.82 10.96
N ASN A 310 9.52 15.77 11.66
CA ASN A 310 9.45 15.83 13.11
C ASN A 310 8.54 14.72 13.63
N VAL A 311 7.45 14.35 12.94
CA VAL A 311 6.67 13.14 13.28
C VAL A 311 7.53 11.89 13.18
N ALA A 312 8.36 11.76 12.13
CA ALA A 312 9.31 10.66 12.02
C ALA A 312 10.34 10.68 13.17
N LEU A 313 10.89 11.85 13.48
CA LEU A 313 11.90 12.04 14.52
C LEU A 313 11.33 11.89 15.94
N SER A 314 10.08 12.27 16.17
CA SER A 314 9.32 12.10 17.40
C SER A 314 8.95 10.64 17.63
N ALA A 315 8.55 9.92 16.57
CA ALA A 315 8.36 8.47 16.62
C ALA A 315 9.66 7.72 16.95
N LEU A 316 10.81 8.27 16.52
CA LEU A 316 12.13 7.73 16.85
C LEU A 316 12.57 8.08 18.29
N SER A 317 12.34 9.31 18.74
CA SER A 317 12.82 9.84 20.03
C SER A 317 11.95 9.50 21.23
N GLY A 318 10.70 9.07 21.02
CA GLY A 318 9.84 8.58 22.11
C GLY A 318 9.26 9.66 23.02
N VAL A 319 9.20 10.91 22.56
CA VAL A 319 8.85 12.09 23.39
C VAL A 319 7.35 12.23 23.65
N GLN A 320 6.49 11.50 22.93
CA GLN A 320 5.03 11.68 22.96
C GLN A 320 4.31 10.60 23.80
N ASN A 321 3.17 10.99 24.40
CA ASN A 321 2.22 10.10 25.09
C ASN A 321 2.02 8.82 24.28
N HIS A 322 2.51 7.71 24.82
CA HIS A 322 2.42 6.43 24.14
C HIS A 322 0.96 5.96 24.16
N THR A 323 0.27 6.02 23.03
CA THR A 323 -1.02 5.33 22.85
C THR A 323 -0.78 4.03 22.07
N GLY A 324 -1.54 2.98 22.40
CA GLY A 324 -1.37 1.65 21.83
C GLY A 324 -0.36 0.76 22.56
N PHE A 325 0.13 -0.29 21.88
CA PHE A 325 0.85 -1.42 22.50
C PHE A 325 2.02 -1.00 23.41
N TRP A 326 2.88 -0.09 22.94
CA TRP A 326 4.08 0.34 23.69
C TRP A 326 3.78 1.28 24.85
N GLY A 327 2.57 1.88 24.88
CA GLY A 327 2.17 2.80 25.94
C GLY A 327 1.39 2.16 27.06
N GLU A 328 0.47 1.28 26.70
CA GLU A 328 -0.33 0.53 27.68
C GLU A 328 0.54 -0.47 28.45
N MET A 329 1.55 -1.05 27.80
CA MET A 329 2.51 -1.97 28.40
C MET A 329 3.79 -1.21 28.81
N GLY A 330 3.69 -0.28 29.76
CA GLY A 330 4.81 0.60 30.16
C GLY A 330 6.11 -0.14 30.51
N TYR A 331 6.03 -1.36 31.05
CA TYR A 331 7.20 -2.21 31.35
C TYR A 331 7.88 -2.78 30.09
N LEU A 332 7.16 -2.92 28.98
CA LEU A 332 7.69 -3.38 27.69
C LEU A 332 8.25 -2.24 26.84
N SER A 333 7.98 -0.97 27.17
CA SER A 333 8.42 0.19 26.37
C SER A 333 9.94 0.18 26.09
N VAL A 334 10.75 -0.36 27.01
CA VAL A 334 12.20 -0.52 26.83
C VAL A 334 12.56 -1.41 25.63
N TYR A 335 11.76 -2.44 25.35
CA TYR A 335 11.97 -3.36 24.22
C TYR A 335 11.62 -2.76 22.85
N ARG A 336 10.99 -1.57 22.82
CA ARG A 336 10.70 -0.86 21.57
C ARG A 336 11.97 -0.53 20.79
N LEU A 337 13.01 -0.07 21.48
CA LEU A 337 14.28 0.31 20.86
C LEU A 337 14.94 -0.88 20.15
N PRO A 338 15.11 -2.06 20.78
CA PRO A 338 15.54 -3.26 20.08
C PRO A 338 14.69 -3.62 18.85
N VAL A 339 13.35 -3.54 18.93
CA VAL A 339 12.46 -3.82 17.79
C VAL A 339 12.68 -2.84 16.64
N MET A 340 12.83 -1.56 16.96
CA MET A 340 13.15 -0.50 16.00
C MET A 340 14.52 -0.73 15.34
N VAL A 341 15.54 -1.08 16.12
CA VAL A 341 16.88 -1.41 15.60
C VAL A 341 16.80 -2.64 14.68
N ALA A 342 16.09 -3.69 15.08
CA ALA A 342 15.89 -4.87 14.26
C ALA A 342 15.16 -4.54 12.94
N TYR A 343 14.18 -3.63 12.98
CA TYR A 343 13.50 -3.13 11.79
C TYR A 343 14.46 -2.41 10.83
N PHE A 344 15.31 -1.51 11.30
CA PHE A 344 16.27 -0.80 10.44
C PHE A 344 17.36 -1.73 9.90
N ILE A 345 17.79 -2.72 10.68
CA ILE A 345 18.67 -3.79 10.19
C ILE A 345 17.99 -4.57 9.07
N MET A 346 16.73 -4.99 9.27
CA MET A 346 15.92 -5.65 8.25
C MET A 346 15.82 -4.80 6.98
N LEU A 347 15.47 -3.51 7.10
CA LEU A 347 15.34 -2.58 5.98
C LEU A 347 16.67 -2.44 5.21
N THR A 348 17.78 -2.35 5.93
CA THR A 348 19.13 -2.26 5.35
C THR A 348 19.49 -3.53 4.59
N ILE A 349 19.25 -4.70 5.18
CA ILE A 349 19.50 -6.00 4.54
C ILE A 349 18.67 -6.14 3.26
N MET A 350 17.37 -5.80 3.32
CA MET A 350 16.47 -5.85 2.16
C MET A 350 16.92 -4.92 1.03
N THR A 351 17.45 -3.75 1.38
CA THR A 351 17.89 -2.73 0.42
C THR A 351 19.23 -3.08 -0.23
N ILE A 352 20.22 -3.54 0.56
CA ILE A 352 21.60 -3.75 0.08
C ILE A 352 21.79 -5.12 -0.55
N TRP A 353 21.11 -6.15 -0.04
CA TRP A 353 21.34 -7.56 -0.43
C TRP A 353 20.29 -8.21 -1.36
N PRO A 354 19.51 -7.51 -2.21
CA PRO A 354 18.62 -8.20 -3.13
C PRO A 354 19.43 -8.89 -4.23
N LYS A 355 19.45 -10.23 -4.22
CA LYS A 355 20.16 -11.07 -5.20
C LYS A 355 19.62 -10.90 -6.62
N ASP A 356 18.31 -10.65 -6.76
CA ASP A 356 17.62 -10.44 -8.03
C ASP A 356 16.71 -9.21 -7.99
N ARG A 357 16.77 -8.36 -9.03
CA ARG A 357 15.88 -7.18 -9.18
C ARG A 357 14.56 -7.55 -9.85
N THR A 358 13.79 -8.43 -9.23
CA THR A 358 12.46 -8.85 -9.70
C THR A 358 11.35 -8.11 -8.99
N VAL A 359 10.18 -8.03 -9.63
CA VAL A 359 8.99 -7.44 -9.01
C VAL A 359 8.51 -8.28 -7.82
N GLU A 360 8.76 -9.58 -7.80
CA GLU A 360 8.44 -10.43 -6.64
C GLU A 360 9.15 -9.97 -5.37
N VAL A 361 10.45 -9.73 -5.48
CA VAL A 361 11.30 -9.30 -4.37
C VAL A 361 10.88 -7.90 -3.94
N LEU A 362 10.72 -6.98 -4.89
CA LEU A 362 10.24 -5.62 -4.62
C LEU A 362 8.90 -5.63 -3.87
N LEU A 363 7.94 -6.42 -4.35
CA LEU A 363 6.61 -6.50 -3.76
C LEU A 363 6.67 -7.07 -2.33
N ALA A 364 7.39 -8.18 -2.12
CA ALA A 364 7.49 -8.80 -0.78
C ALA A 364 8.23 -7.90 0.21
N GLN A 365 9.35 -7.30 -0.20
CA GLN A 365 10.12 -6.39 0.66
C GLN A 365 9.35 -5.11 0.96
N SER A 366 8.61 -4.56 -0.01
CA SER A 366 7.76 -3.39 0.24
C SER A 366 6.66 -3.72 1.25
N THR A 367 5.95 -4.84 1.09
CA THR A 367 4.94 -5.27 2.06
C THR A 367 5.55 -5.50 3.44
N ALA A 368 6.69 -6.20 3.52
CA ALA A 368 7.37 -6.48 4.79
C ALA A 368 7.86 -5.21 5.47
N ALA A 369 8.34 -4.22 4.71
CA ALA A 369 8.77 -2.94 5.25
C ALA A 369 7.58 -2.15 5.84
N ILE A 370 6.40 -2.17 5.21
CA ILE A 370 5.19 -1.50 5.76
C ILE A 370 4.61 -2.27 6.94
N VAL A 371 4.55 -3.60 6.90
CA VAL A 371 4.11 -4.39 8.07
C VAL A 371 5.07 -4.18 9.24
N GLY A 372 6.38 -4.15 8.98
CA GLY A 372 7.39 -3.93 9.99
C GLY A 372 7.34 -2.55 10.64
N THR A 373 6.87 -1.50 9.95
CA THR A 373 6.71 -0.18 10.61
C THR A 373 5.71 -0.24 11.75
N GLN A 374 4.65 -1.06 11.62
CA GLN A 374 3.62 -1.20 12.67
C GLN A 374 4.17 -1.71 14.00
N LEU A 375 5.32 -2.40 14.00
CA LEU A 375 5.88 -3.00 15.21
C LEU A 375 6.61 -1.99 16.10
N TRP A 376 7.03 -0.84 15.56
CA TRP A 376 7.78 0.16 16.35
C TRP A 376 7.18 1.57 16.28
N TYR A 377 6.28 1.83 15.34
CA TYR A 377 5.61 3.12 15.18
C TYR A 377 4.74 3.44 16.42
N THR A 378 4.86 4.67 16.93
CA THR A 378 4.41 5.01 18.29
C THR A 378 2.92 5.33 18.42
N PRO A 379 2.25 6.07 17.52
CA PRO A 379 0.79 6.21 17.58
C PRO A 379 0.14 4.91 17.09
N GLU A 380 -0.64 4.24 17.94
CA GLU A 380 -1.51 3.10 17.59
C GLU A 380 -0.85 2.00 16.74
N GLY A 381 0.39 1.63 17.07
CA GLY A 381 1.14 0.60 16.35
C GLY A 381 0.37 -0.72 16.24
N GLY A 382 0.14 -1.18 15.00
CA GLY A 382 -0.62 -2.40 14.69
C GLY A 382 -2.05 -2.17 14.19
N VAL A 383 -2.63 -0.98 14.44
CA VAL A 383 -4.01 -0.65 14.07
C VAL A 383 -4.15 -0.30 12.58
N TYR A 384 -3.09 0.22 11.96
CA TYR A 384 -3.14 0.70 10.57
C TYR A 384 -3.04 -0.41 9.50
N VAL A 385 -3.94 -1.39 9.58
CA VAL A 385 -4.00 -2.55 8.68
C VAL A 385 -4.13 -2.12 7.21
N LEU A 386 -4.85 -1.03 6.94
CA LEU A 386 -5.10 -0.51 5.59
C LEU A 386 -3.82 -0.07 4.84
N TRP A 387 -2.73 0.26 5.56
CA TRP A 387 -1.48 0.71 4.93
C TRP A 387 -0.83 -0.39 4.10
N TYR A 388 -0.87 -1.63 4.60
CA TYR A 388 -0.23 -2.78 3.94
C TYR A 388 -1.23 -3.74 3.32
N LEU A 389 -2.52 -3.68 3.68
CA LEU A 389 -3.51 -4.68 3.26
C LEU A 389 -3.53 -4.91 1.74
N PRO A 390 -3.62 -3.89 0.86
CA PRO A 390 -3.64 -4.12 -0.59
C PRO A 390 -2.36 -4.82 -1.08
N LEU A 391 -1.19 -4.43 -0.58
CA LEU A 391 0.07 -5.07 -0.93
C LEU A 391 0.18 -6.49 -0.38
N MET A 392 -0.37 -6.74 0.82
CA MET A 392 -0.44 -8.07 1.41
C MET A 392 -1.29 -9.00 0.55
N LEU A 393 -2.44 -8.52 0.07
CA LEU A 393 -3.28 -9.27 -0.88
C LEU A 393 -2.52 -9.56 -2.18
N MET A 394 -1.77 -8.60 -2.71
CA MET A 394 -0.90 -8.84 -3.86
C MET A 394 0.14 -9.93 -3.57
N VAL A 395 0.79 -9.95 -2.39
CA VAL A 395 1.75 -11.02 -2.04
C VAL A 395 1.07 -12.38 -1.85
N VAL A 396 -0.14 -12.41 -1.27
CA VAL A 396 -0.92 -13.63 -1.09
C VAL A 396 -1.32 -14.23 -2.44
N PHE A 397 -1.87 -13.43 -3.36
CA PHE A 397 -2.42 -13.93 -4.61
C PHE A 397 -1.40 -14.05 -5.76
N ARG A 398 -0.17 -13.53 -5.60
CA ARG A 398 0.79 -13.53 -6.72
C ARG A 398 1.16 -14.95 -7.17
N PRO A 399 1.16 -15.20 -8.49
CA PRO A 399 1.88 -16.34 -9.06
C PRO A 399 3.40 -16.08 -9.03
N ARG A 400 4.19 -16.98 -9.62
CA ARG A 400 5.63 -16.75 -9.78
C ARG A 400 5.89 -15.73 -10.91
N LEU A 401 6.48 -14.59 -10.56
CA LEU A 401 6.81 -13.44 -11.42
C LEU A 401 8.31 -13.30 -11.71
N ILE A 402 9.08 -14.39 -11.67
CA ILE A 402 10.55 -14.39 -11.91
C ILE A 402 10.92 -13.73 -13.25
N HIS A 403 10.03 -13.80 -14.24
CA HIS A 403 10.19 -13.21 -15.56
C HIS A 403 10.06 -11.68 -15.58
N LEU A 404 9.47 -11.06 -14.54
CA LEU A 404 9.29 -9.62 -14.43
C LEU A 404 10.48 -8.99 -13.69
N ARG A 405 11.44 -8.53 -14.47
CA ARG A 405 12.63 -7.80 -14.00
C ARG A 405 12.45 -6.29 -14.12
N ALA A 406 13.32 -5.54 -13.43
CA ALA A 406 13.43 -4.10 -13.58
C ALA A 406 13.65 -3.70 -15.06
N PRO A 407 13.14 -2.53 -15.50
CA PRO A 407 13.33 -2.04 -16.86
C PRO A 407 14.81 -1.90 -17.21
N SER A 408 15.23 -2.44 -18.36
CA SER A 408 16.56 -2.17 -18.92
C SER A 408 16.55 -0.80 -19.61
N PHE A 409 17.51 0.06 -19.25
CA PHE A 409 17.73 1.33 -19.92
C PHE A 409 18.94 1.16 -20.84
N PRO A 410 18.78 1.23 -22.18
CA PRO A 410 19.89 0.98 -23.10
C PRO A 410 21.07 1.89 -22.81
N GLU A 411 22.28 1.32 -22.82
CA GLU A 411 23.50 2.09 -22.86
C GLU A 411 23.55 2.81 -24.21
N HIS A 412 23.52 4.14 -24.18
CA HIS A 412 23.95 4.90 -25.34
C HIS A 412 25.46 4.70 -25.41
N ASN A 413 25.88 3.61 -26.04
CA ASN A 413 27.28 3.42 -26.37
C ASN A 413 27.61 4.56 -27.34
N ALA A 414 28.45 5.48 -26.87
CA ALA A 414 29.25 6.33 -27.73
C ALA A 414 30.32 5.47 -28.43
N GLU A 415 29.88 4.45 -29.16
CA GLU A 415 30.67 3.66 -30.11
C GLU A 415 30.04 3.77 -31.50
N ALA A 416 29.68 5.00 -31.87
CA ALA A 416 29.53 5.39 -33.27
C ALA A 416 30.80 6.15 -33.66
N GLY A 417 31.91 5.44 -33.84
CA GLY A 417 33.17 6.10 -34.17
C GLY A 417 34.40 5.20 -34.17
N ASN A 418 34.36 4.04 -34.82
CA ASN A 418 35.54 3.45 -35.48
C ASN A 418 35.14 2.21 -36.29
N VAL A 419 34.38 2.41 -37.37
CA VAL A 419 34.38 1.45 -38.48
C VAL A 419 35.44 1.93 -39.47
N SER A 420 36.64 1.39 -39.35
CA SER A 420 37.72 1.60 -40.31
C SER A 420 37.34 0.94 -41.65
N PRO A 421 37.46 1.61 -42.80
CA PRO A 421 37.11 1.02 -44.09
C PRO A 421 38.29 0.18 -44.61
N GLY A 422 38.05 -1.11 -44.89
CA GLY A 422 38.93 -1.86 -45.82
C GLY A 422 39.19 -3.33 -45.51
N LYS A 423 38.44 -4.22 -46.19
CA LYS A 423 38.98 -5.17 -47.21
C LYS A 423 37.84 -6.06 -47.75
N PRO A 424 37.72 -6.26 -49.07
CA PRO A 424 36.71 -7.13 -49.64
C PRO A 424 37.07 -8.62 -49.41
N ARG A 425 36.14 -9.39 -48.82
CA ARG A 425 36.25 -10.86 -48.75
C ARG A 425 35.80 -11.47 -50.08
N GLN A 426 36.67 -12.27 -50.69
CA GLN A 426 36.37 -13.11 -51.86
C GLN A 426 35.30 -14.18 -51.54
N PRO A 427 34.49 -14.58 -52.52
CA PRO A 427 33.50 -15.65 -52.35
C PRO A 427 34.12 -17.03 -52.58
N SER A 428 34.15 -17.88 -51.54
CA SER A 428 34.47 -19.30 -51.70
C SER A 428 33.22 -20.07 -52.12
N PHE A 429 33.21 -20.51 -53.38
CA PHE A 429 32.31 -21.52 -53.92
C PHE A 429 32.55 -22.88 -53.26
N GLY A 430 31.47 -23.55 -52.85
CA GLY A 430 31.45 -24.96 -52.45
C GLY A 430 30.02 -25.48 -52.47
N ALA A 431 29.70 -26.31 -53.45
CA ALA A 431 28.35 -26.70 -53.82
C ALA A 431 27.94 -28.08 -53.25
N ARG A 432 26.70 -28.13 -52.69
CA ARG A 432 25.62 -29.16 -52.80
C ARG A 432 25.83 -30.60 -52.25
N PRO A 433 24.75 -31.44 -52.13
CA PRO A 433 23.40 -31.22 -51.56
C PRO A 433 22.83 -32.45 -50.77
N GLY A 434 21.64 -32.33 -50.17
CA GLY A 434 20.77 -33.48 -49.80
C GLY A 434 20.00 -33.30 -48.48
N SER A 435 18.78 -32.75 -48.47
CA SER A 435 17.50 -33.51 -48.52
C SER A 435 17.17 -34.30 -47.26
N THR A 436 16.30 -33.77 -46.38
CA THR A 436 14.90 -34.22 -46.24
C THR A 436 14.16 -33.43 -45.15
N ARG A 437 12.92 -33.06 -45.50
CA ARG A 437 11.84 -32.58 -44.63
C ARG A 437 11.53 -33.60 -43.53
N ASN A 438 11.10 -33.13 -42.36
CA ASN A 438 9.72 -33.43 -41.92
C ASN A 438 9.22 -32.50 -40.80
N VAL A 439 7.96 -32.12 -41.01
CA VAL A 439 7.05 -31.32 -40.20
C VAL A 439 6.29 -32.27 -39.26
N GLN A 440 5.96 -31.82 -38.04
CA GLN A 440 4.68 -32.03 -37.29
C GLN A 440 4.92 -31.67 -35.80
N LEU A 441 4.34 -30.62 -35.19
CA LEU A 441 2.92 -30.36 -34.84
C LEU A 441 2.24 -31.52 -34.09
N PHE A 442 2.11 -31.41 -32.77
CA PHE A 442 1.08 -32.01 -31.88
C PHE A 442 1.32 -31.45 -30.47
N ARG A 443 0.34 -31.18 -29.60
CA ARG A 443 -1.12 -31.00 -29.69
C ARG A 443 -1.52 -30.24 -28.41
#